data_AF-A0A0T5ZY46-F1
#
_entry.id   AF-A0A0T5ZY46-F1
#
_cell.length_a   1.000
_cell.length_b   1.000
_cell.length_c   1.000
_cell.angle_alpha   90.00
_cell.angle_beta   90.00
_cell.angle_gamma   90.00
#
_symmetry.space_group_name_H-M   'P 1'
#
loop_
_entity.id
_entity.type
_entity.pdbx_description
1 polymer ?
#
loop_
_entity_poly.entity_id
_entity_poly.type
_entity_poly.pdbx_seq_one_letter_code
_entity_poly.pdbx_strand_id
1 'polypeptide(L)'
;MLSPWEEILRLGGALLIGFLIGLEREISRKPAGLRTHMLVSLASSLFTILSLSSAFGDGAADPTRIASQIVVGIGFVGAGVIISSGGQIKGVTTAASLWITAAMGMAMGLGEYLLAAVAAGFTLVTLLVIGVWERSLERRD
;
A
#
# COMPACT_ATOMS: atom_id res chain seq x y z
N MET A 1 -1.12 4.98 -25.94
CA MET A 1 -0.93 3.65 -25.30
C MET A 1 0.44 3.68 -24.64
N LEU A 2 0.53 3.25 -23.38
CA LEU A 2 1.81 3.13 -22.68
C LEU A 2 2.68 2.10 -23.39
N SER A 3 4.01 2.26 -23.33
CA SER A 3 4.92 1.21 -23.80
C SER A 3 4.78 0.00 -22.87
N PRO A 4 4.77 -1.25 -23.38
CA PRO A 4 4.75 -2.45 -22.52
C PRO A 4 5.88 -2.45 -21.47
N TRP A 5 7.01 -1.83 -21.80
CA TRP A 5 8.13 -1.69 -20.87
C TRP A 5 7.81 -0.75 -19.70
N GLU A 6 7.05 0.31 -19.95
CA GLU A 6 6.64 1.26 -18.92
C GLU A 6 5.66 0.62 -17.93
N GLU A 7 4.72 -0.19 -18.42
CA GLU A 7 3.80 -0.96 -17.58
C GLU A 7 4.55 -1.95 -16.68
N ILE A 8 5.52 -2.67 -17.23
CA ILE A 8 6.39 -3.58 -16.47
C ILE A 8 7.18 -2.80 -15.39
N LEU A 9 7.71 -1.63 -15.70
CA LEU A 9 8.42 -0.79 -14.73
C LEU A 9 7.50 -0.29 -13.61
N ARG A 10 6.28 0.15 -13.94
CA ARG A 10 5.27 0.57 -12.95
C ARG A 10 4.87 -0.57 -12.02
N LEU A 11 4.64 -1.76 -12.57
CA LEU A 11 4.31 -2.96 -11.80
C LEU A 11 5.51 -3.43 -10.94
N GLY A 12 6.71 -3.43 -11.51
CA GLY A 12 7.94 -3.80 -10.82
C GLY A 12 8.27 -2.86 -9.66
N GLY A 13 8.13 -1.55 -9.86
CA GLY A 13 8.34 -0.58 -8.79
C GLY A 13 7.25 -0.64 -7.71
N ALA A 14 5.98 -0.91 -8.08
CA ALA A 14 4.92 -1.17 -7.09
C ALA A 14 5.24 -2.41 -6.25
N LEU A 15 5.72 -3.48 -6.87
CA LEU A 15 6.15 -4.70 -6.20
C LEU A 15 7.32 -4.42 -5.23
N LEU A 16 8.30 -3.61 -5.66
CA LEU A 16 9.43 -3.20 -4.83
C LEU A 16 9.00 -2.36 -3.61
N ILE A 17 8.10 -1.39 -3.78
CA ILE A 17 7.57 -0.61 -2.65
C ILE A 17 6.83 -1.53 -1.68
N GLY A 18 5.95 -2.40 -2.19
CA GLY A 18 5.24 -3.38 -1.36
C GLY A 18 6.20 -4.34 -0.63
N PHE A 19 7.30 -4.72 -1.27
CA PHE A 19 8.36 -5.51 -0.65
C PHE A 19 9.02 -4.76 0.52
N LEU A 20 9.41 -3.50 0.34
CA LEU A 20 10.10 -2.73 1.39
C LEU A 20 9.23 -2.54 2.63
N ILE A 21 7.96 -2.17 2.46
CA ILE A 21 7.03 -2.02 3.59
C ILE A 21 6.73 -3.38 4.22
N GLY A 22 6.43 -4.38 3.39
CA GLY A 22 6.09 -5.72 3.85
C GLY A 22 7.24 -6.41 4.59
N LEU A 23 8.49 -6.14 4.22
CA LEU A 23 9.67 -6.69 4.87
C LEU A 23 9.79 -6.18 6.31
N GLU A 24 9.58 -4.88 6.54
CA GLU A 24 9.53 -4.34 7.90
C GLU A 24 8.40 -4.99 8.71
N ARG A 25 7.21 -5.16 8.11
CA ARG A 25 6.08 -5.82 8.79
C ARG A 25 6.41 -7.26 9.21
N GLU A 26 7.02 -8.02 8.31
CA GLU A 26 7.42 -9.42 8.54
C GLU A 26 8.45 -9.52 9.65
N ILE A 27 9.51 -8.71 9.59
CA ILE A 27 10.59 -8.69 10.60
C ILE A 27 10.03 -8.27 11.97
N SER A 28 9.14 -7.30 12.00
CA SER A 28 8.46 -6.84 13.22
C SER A 28 7.39 -7.82 13.74
N ARG A 29 7.18 -8.96 13.06
CA ARG A 29 6.17 -10.00 13.38
C ARG A 29 4.75 -9.43 13.49
N LYS A 30 4.42 -8.51 12.61
CA LYS A 30 3.12 -7.82 12.61
C LYS A 30 2.16 -8.54 11.67
N PRO A 31 0.84 -8.50 11.93
CA PRO A 31 -0.14 -9.05 11.01
C PRO A 31 -0.02 -8.41 9.63
N ALA A 32 -0.39 -9.16 8.59
CA ALA A 32 -0.16 -8.83 7.18
C ALA A 32 1.31 -8.50 6.87
N GLY A 33 2.05 -9.53 6.50
CA GLY A 33 3.49 -9.44 6.28
C GLY A 33 3.87 -9.13 4.83
N LEU A 34 4.99 -9.72 4.40
CA LEU A 34 5.64 -9.39 3.12
C LEU A 34 4.73 -9.63 1.91
N ARG A 35 4.17 -10.84 1.80
CA ARG A 35 3.33 -11.24 0.66
C ARG A 35 2.11 -10.34 0.51
N THR A 36 1.48 -9.96 1.63
CA THR A 36 0.27 -9.14 1.62
C THR A 36 0.56 -7.75 1.06
N HIS A 37 1.62 -7.09 1.53
CA HIS A 37 1.97 -5.74 1.07
C HIS A 37 2.40 -5.72 -0.41
N MET A 38 3.17 -6.73 -0.85
CA MET A 38 3.53 -6.88 -2.26
C MET A 38 2.31 -7.04 -3.17
N LEU A 39 1.37 -7.92 -2.80
CA LEU A 39 0.16 -8.17 -3.59
C LEU A 39 -0.79 -6.96 -3.61
N VAL A 40 -0.95 -6.27 -2.48
CA VAL A 40 -1.80 -5.07 -2.40
C VAL A 40 -1.26 -3.94 -3.26
N SER A 41 0.05 -3.66 -3.19
CA SER A 41 0.70 -2.64 -4.02
C SER A 41 0.60 -2.99 -5.51
N LEU A 42 0.92 -4.23 -5.86
CA LEU A 42 0.87 -4.72 -7.24
C LEU A 42 -0.55 -4.65 -7.83
N ALA A 43 -1.55 -5.14 -7.09
CA ALA A 43 -2.94 -5.12 -7.54
C ALA A 43 -3.45 -3.69 -7.73
N SER A 44 -3.09 -2.77 -6.82
CA SER A 44 -3.48 -1.36 -6.92
C SER A 44 -2.86 -0.70 -8.17
N SER A 45 -1.57 -0.97 -8.43
CA SER A 45 -0.90 -0.49 -9.65
C SER A 45 -1.54 -1.04 -10.92
N LEU A 46 -1.83 -2.35 -10.94
CA LEU A 46 -2.47 -3.01 -12.07
C LEU A 46 -3.87 -2.42 -12.35
N PHE A 47 -4.71 -2.27 -11.33
CA PHE A 47 -6.04 -1.68 -11.51
C PHE A 47 -5.98 -0.22 -11.97
N THR A 48 -5.01 0.55 -11.48
CA THR A 48 -4.78 1.91 -11.96
C THR A 48 -4.36 1.95 -13.43
N ILE A 49 -3.42 1.10 -13.87
CA ILE A 49 -3.01 1.02 -15.28
C ILE A 49 -4.20 0.62 -16.16
N LEU A 50 -4.96 -0.41 -15.74
CA LEU A 50 -6.17 -0.84 -16.44
C LEU A 50 -7.18 0.30 -16.56
N SER A 51 -7.35 1.10 -15.51
CA SER A 51 -8.25 2.27 -15.50
C SER A 51 -7.88 3.36 -16.50
N LEU A 52 -6.60 3.45 -16.88
CA LEU A 52 -6.10 4.41 -17.86
C LEU A 52 -6.08 3.83 -19.28
N SER A 53 -6.29 2.52 -19.43
CA SER A 53 -6.25 1.85 -20.73
C SER A 53 -7.49 2.19 -21.56
N SER A 54 -7.30 2.39 -22.86
CA SER A 54 -8.37 2.67 -23.82
C SER A 54 -9.39 1.52 -23.97
N ALA A 55 -9.09 0.34 -23.41
CA ALA A 55 -10.01 -0.80 -23.37
C ALA A 55 -11.27 -0.53 -22.53
N PHE A 56 -11.24 0.45 -21.62
CA PHE A 56 -12.39 0.86 -20.80
C PHE A 56 -13.25 1.98 -21.42
N GLY A 57 -12.98 2.36 -22.68
CA GLY A 57 -13.85 3.22 -23.49
C GLY A 57 -13.33 4.65 -23.66
N ASP A 58 -13.56 5.21 -24.85
CA ASP A 58 -13.14 6.53 -25.33
C ASP A 58 -13.73 7.69 -24.49
N GLY A 59 -13.19 7.93 -23.30
CA GLY A 59 -13.48 9.12 -22.49
C GLY A 59 -14.76 9.08 -21.65
N ALA A 60 -15.49 7.96 -21.62
CA ALA A 60 -16.72 7.82 -20.82
C ALA A 60 -16.52 7.20 -19.42
N ALA A 61 -15.40 6.51 -19.19
CA ALA A 61 -15.08 5.91 -17.90
C ALA A 61 -14.25 6.88 -17.07
N ASP A 62 -14.80 7.36 -15.96
CA ASP A 62 -14.09 8.19 -14.99
C ASP A 62 -12.99 7.37 -14.29
N PRO A 63 -11.69 7.66 -14.53
CA PRO A 63 -10.59 6.91 -13.93
C PRO A 63 -10.55 6.99 -12.40
N THR A 64 -11.17 8.04 -11.83
CA THR A 64 -11.26 8.22 -10.39
C THR A 64 -12.20 7.19 -9.74
N ARG A 65 -13.09 6.56 -10.53
CA ARG A 65 -13.98 5.50 -10.05
C ARG A 65 -13.21 4.27 -9.61
N ILE A 66 -12.26 3.79 -10.40
CA ILE A 66 -11.44 2.62 -10.02
C ILE A 66 -10.58 2.94 -8.80
N ALA A 67 -9.95 4.12 -8.76
CA ALA A 67 -9.20 4.58 -7.59
C ALA A 67 -10.08 4.61 -6.33
N SER A 68 -11.31 5.11 -6.43
CA SER A 68 -12.28 5.14 -5.33
C SER A 68 -12.64 3.73 -4.85
N GLN A 69 -12.79 2.76 -5.77
CA GLN A 69 -13.07 1.37 -5.41
C GLN A 69 -11.86 0.68 -4.75
N ILE A 70 -10.63 1.03 -5.12
CA ILE A 70 -9.42 0.55 -4.44
C ILE A 70 -9.42 1.02 -2.97
N VAL A 71 -9.71 2.31 -2.74
CA VAL A 71 -9.79 2.88 -1.37
C VAL A 71 -10.82 2.15 -0.52
N VAL A 72 -12.03 1.91 -1.07
CA VAL A 72 -13.09 1.16 -0.38
C VAL A 72 -12.67 -0.29 -0.11
N GLY A 73 -12.11 -0.97 -1.11
CA GLY A 73 -11.67 -2.36 -0.99
C GLY A 73 -10.62 -2.54 0.11
N ILE A 74 -9.68 -1.62 0.24
CA ILE A 74 -8.68 -1.66 1.31
C ILE A 74 -9.29 -1.35 2.68
N GLY A 75 -10.34 -0.53 2.74
CA GLY A 75 -11.14 -0.37 3.96
C GLY A 75 -11.68 -1.70 4.50
N PHE A 76 -12.14 -2.59 3.61
CA PHE A 76 -12.60 -3.94 3.98
C PHE A 76 -11.45 -4.84 4.46
N VAL A 77 -10.31 -4.83 3.77
CA VAL A 77 -9.11 -5.58 4.21
C VAL A 77 -8.61 -5.08 5.56
N GLY A 78 -8.59 -3.76 5.75
CA GLY A 78 -8.21 -3.10 7.00
C GLY A 78 -9.13 -3.47 8.16
N ALA A 79 -10.44 -3.49 7.95
CA ALA A 79 -11.39 -3.96 8.95
C ALA A 79 -11.14 -5.42 9.36
N GLY A 80 -10.77 -6.28 8.40
CA GLY A 80 -10.46 -7.70 8.67
C GLY A 80 -9.22 -7.94 9.52
N VAL A 81 -8.27 -6.99 9.58
CA VAL A 81 -7.06 -7.10 10.42
C VAL A 81 -7.17 -6.36 11.75
N ILE A 82 -8.19 -5.50 11.92
CA ILE A 82 -8.45 -4.81 13.19
C ILE A 82 -9.29 -5.73 14.08
N ILE A 83 -8.74 -6.10 15.23
CA ILE A 83 -9.40 -7.00 16.19
C ILE A 83 -9.52 -6.26 17.52
N SER A 84 -10.72 -6.31 18.11
CA SER A 84 -10.98 -5.85 19.48
C SER A 84 -11.07 -7.06 20.41
N SER A 85 -10.27 -7.08 21.47
CA SER A 85 -10.34 -8.12 22.50
C SER A 85 -9.98 -7.54 23.87
N GLY A 86 -10.84 -7.79 24.86
CA GLY A 86 -10.61 -7.35 26.25
C GLY A 86 -10.46 -5.84 26.43
N GLY A 87 -11.12 -5.03 25.59
CA GLY A 87 -11.03 -3.55 25.65
C GLY A 87 -9.82 -2.95 24.94
N GLN A 88 -8.96 -3.76 24.31
CA GLN A 88 -7.84 -3.28 23.51
C GLN A 88 -8.09 -3.51 22.01
N ILE A 89 -7.83 -2.48 21.21
CA ILE A 89 -7.87 -2.55 19.75
C ILE A 89 -6.46 -2.84 19.23
N LYS A 90 -6.30 -3.90 18.44
CA LYS A 90 -5.04 -4.27 17.79
C LYS A 90 -5.19 -4.24 16.27
N GLY A 91 -4.08 -4.05 15.57
CA GLY A 91 -4.04 -4.11 14.10
C GLY A 91 -4.28 -2.79 13.37
N VAL A 92 -4.53 -1.68 14.09
CA VAL A 92 -4.76 -0.35 13.47
C VAL A 92 -3.60 0.08 12.58
N THR A 93 -2.36 -0.04 13.06
CA THR A 93 -1.15 0.27 12.26
C THR A 93 -1.00 -0.64 11.05
N THR A 94 -1.40 -1.92 11.16
CA THR A 94 -1.39 -2.84 10.02
C THR A 94 -2.45 -2.44 8.98
N ALA A 95 -3.65 -2.06 9.40
CA ALA A 95 -4.67 -1.55 8.49
C ALA A 95 -4.18 -0.28 7.78
N ALA A 96 -3.56 0.65 8.53
CA ALA A 96 -2.97 1.86 7.97
C ALA A 96 -1.82 1.58 7.00
N SER A 97 -0.95 0.61 7.31
CA SER A 97 0.18 0.24 6.44
C SER A 97 -0.30 -0.37 5.12
N LEU A 98 -1.35 -1.20 5.16
CA LEU A 98 -1.98 -1.73 3.94
C LEU A 98 -2.63 -0.61 3.11
N TRP A 99 -3.25 0.36 3.78
CA TRP A 99 -3.90 1.50 3.11
C TRP A 99 -2.92 2.40 2.37
N ILE A 100 -1.83 2.82 3.03
CA ILE A 100 -0.79 3.61 2.36
C ILE A 100 -0.07 2.80 1.28
N THR A 101 0.09 1.48 1.45
CA THR A 101 0.70 0.60 0.44
C THR A 101 -0.12 0.53 -0.83
N ALA A 102 -1.45 0.45 -0.72
CA ALA A 102 -2.34 0.52 -1.87
C ALA A 102 -2.24 1.87 -2.58
N ALA A 103 -2.20 2.97 -1.83
CA ALA A 103 -2.03 4.32 -2.39
C ALA A 103 -0.71 4.47 -3.16
N MET A 104 0.40 3.95 -2.62
CA MET A 104 1.69 3.95 -3.32
C MET A 104 1.66 3.06 -4.57
N GLY A 105 0.97 1.92 -4.53
CA GLY A 105 0.72 1.09 -5.70
C GLY A 105 -0.04 1.86 -6.78
N MET A 106 -1.09 2.61 -6.42
CA MET A 106 -1.80 3.48 -7.37
C MET A 106 -0.88 4.57 -7.93
N ALA A 107 -0.07 5.24 -7.11
CA ALA A 107 0.88 6.25 -7.58
C ALA A 107 1.88 5.66 -8.60
N MET A 108 2.42 4.48 -8.33
CA MET A 108 3.26 3.75 -9.30
C MET A 108 2.48 3.42 -10.59
N GLY A 109 1.22 2.98 -10.48
CA GLY A 109 0.35 2.71 -11.63
C GLY A 109 0.05 3.95 -12.48
N LEU A 110 -0.01 5.14 -11.88
CA LEU A 110 -0.12 6.43 -12.58
C LEU A 110 1.19 6.87 -13.24
N GLY A 111 2.33 6.31 -12.82
CA GLY A 111 3.67 6.77 -13.24
C GLY A 111 4.26 7.85 -12.32
N GLU A 112 3.65 8.11 -11.17
CA GLU A 112 4.08 9.10 -10.18
C GLU A 112 5.21 8.55 -9.29
N TYR A 113 6.36 8.23 -9.90
CA TYR A 113 7.47 7.53 -9.25
C TYR A 113 8.05 8.28 -8.05
N LEU A 114 8.25 9.59 -8.19
CA LEU A 114 8.81 10.43 -7.12
C LEU A 114 7.85 10.49 -5.93
N LEU A 115 6.54 10.65 -6.19
CA LEU A 115 5.52 10.70 -5.14
C LEU A 115 5.45 9.38 -4.38
N ALA A 116 5.47 8.25 -5.11
CA ALA A 116 5.49 6.92 -4.51
C ALA A 116 6.76 6.69 -3.66
N ALA A 117 7.92 7.11 -4.14
CA ALA A 117 9.19 6.98 -3.43
C ALA A 117 9.24 7.83 -2.14
N VAL A 118 8.78 9.09 -2.21
CA VAL A 118 8.70 9.98 -1.03
C VAL A 118 7.73 9.41 0.01
N ALA A 119 6.55 8.95 -0.42
CA ALA A 119 5.57 8.32 0.46
C ALA A 119 6.14 7.03 1.10
N ALA A 120 6.88 6.22 0.34
CA ALA A 120 7.55 5.03 0.86
C ALA A 120 8.61 5.41 1.91
N GLY A 121 9.39 6.46 1.65
CA GLY A 121 10.35 7.01 2.62
C GLY A 121 9.70 7.41 3.93
N PHE A 122 8.63 8.22 3.89
CA PHE A 122 7.90 8.62 5.10
C PHE A 122 7.24 7.44 5.81
N THR A 123 6.73 6.47 5.06
CA THR A 123 6.14 5.25 5.62
C THR A 123 7.19 4.45 6.39
N LEU A 124 8.37 4.22 5.78
CA LEU A 124 9.47 3.49 6.41
C LEU A 124 10.02 4.24 7.63
N VAL A 125 10.19 5.57 7.55
CA VAL A 125 10.61 6.37 8.70
C VAL A 125 9.61 6.23 9.85
N THR A 126 8.32 6.31 9.56
CA THR A 126 7.27 6.15 10.57
C THR A 126 7.31 4.75 11.19
N LEU A 127 7.38 3.69 10.38
CA LEU A 127 7.36 2.32 10.88
C LEU A 127 8.64 1.94 11.65
N LEU A 128 9.80 2.37 11.17
CA LEU A 128 11.10 2.03 11.75
C LEU A 128 11.47 2.93 12.93
N VAL A 129 11.47 4.25 12.74
CA VAL A 129 11.99 5.19 13.74
C VAL A 129 11.01 5.34 14.89
N ILE A 130 9.74 5.65 14.59
CA ILE A 130 8.73 5.84 15.63
C ILE A 130 8.40 4.50 16.29
N GLY A 131 8.31 3.42 15.51
CA GLY A 131 8.08 2.09 16.06
C GLY A 131 9.18 1.61 17.00
N VAL A 132 10.45 1.94 16.75
CA VAL A 132 11.54 1.66 17.69
C VAL A 132 11.46 2.56 18.92
N TRP A 133 11.13 3.84 18.73
CA TRP A 133 11.03 4.81 19.81
C TRP A 133 9.93 4.45 20.83
N GLU A 134 8.73 4.08 20.36
CA GLU A 134 7.63 3.60 21.21
C GLU A 134 8.05 2.40 22.07
N ARG A 135 8.69 1.39 21.45
CA ARG A 135 9.20 0.21 22.16
C ARG A 135 10.29 0.55 23.18
N SER A 136 11.04 1.63 22.98
CA SER A 136 12.05 2.08 23.93
C SER A 136 11.45 2.79 25.14
N LEU A 137 10.27 3.41 25.00
CA LEU A 137 9.56 4.06 26.09
C LEU A 137 8.88 3.02 26.99
N GLU A 138 8.21 2.04 26.38
CA GLU A 138 7.56 0.92 27.09
C GLU A 138 8.53 0.07 27.94
N ARG A 139 9.84 0.12 27.65
CA ARG A 139 10.88 -0.58 28.43
C ARG A 139 11.40 0.21 29.63
N ARG A 140 11.00 1.48 29.78
CA ARG A 140 11.44 2.37 30.87
C ARG A 140 10.44 2.46 32.01
N ASP A 141 9.21 2.01 31.78
CA ASP A 141 8.14 1.86 32.77
C ASP A 141 8.11 0.40 33.31
#